data_AF-A0AAV5I3R3-F1
#
_entry.id   AF-A0AAV5I3R3-F1
#
_cell.length_a   1.000
_cell.length_b   1.000
_cell.length_c   1.000
_cell.angle_alpha   90.00
_cell.angle_beta   90.00
_cell.angle_gamma   90.00
#
_symmetry.space_group_name_H-M   'P 1'
#
loop_
_entity.id
_entity.type
_entity.pdbx_description
1 polymer ?
#
loop_
_entity_poly.entity_id
_entity_poly.type
_entity_poly.pdbx_seq_one_letter_code
_entity_poly.pdbx_strand_id
1 'polypeptide(L)' 'MMYYITLEAMDGDKKKVYEAKVWEKPWLNFKEVQEFKLVGDAPAASST' A
#
# COMPACT_ATOMS: atom_id res chain seq x y z
N MET A 1 -15.49 7.80 1.54
CA MET A 1 -14.83 7.46 0.27
C MET A 1 -13.95 6.24 0.47
N MET A 2 -13.84 5.37 -0.53
CA MET A 2 -12.95 4.21 -0.52
C MET A 2 -11.76 4.50 -1.44
N TYR A 3 -10.53 4.39 -0.95
CA TYR A 3 -9.32 4.52 -1.75
C TYR A 3 -8.70 3.15 -1.99
N TYR A 4 -8.19 2.97 -3.21
CA TYR A 4 -7.40 1.81 -3.61
C TYR A 4 -6.01 2.33 -3.94
N ILE A 5 -5.04 1.98 -3.11
CA ILE A 5 -3.70 2.53 -3.13
C ILE A 5 -2.74 1.40 -3.42
N THR A 6 -1.93 1.52 -4.47
CA THR A 6 -0.79 0.65 -4.72
C THR A 6 0.46 1.39 -4.30
N LEU A 7 1.25 0.81 -3.40
CA LEU A 7 2.43 1.44 -2.82
C LEU A 7 3.60 0.46 -2.73
N GLU A 8 4.82 0.99 -2.81
CA GLU A 8 6.03 0.23 -2.53
C GLU A 8 6.48 0.50 -1.10
N ALA A 9 6.79 -0.56 -0.34
CA ALA A 9 7.34 -0.47 1.00
C ALA A 9 8.50 -1.45 1.17
N MET A 10 9.42 -1.14 2.10
CA MET A 10 10.45 -2.09 2.51
C MET A 10 9.86 -3.07 3.54
N ASP A 11 10.09 -4.35 3.33
CA ASP A 11 9.74 -5.44 4.25
C ASP A 11 11.02 -6.24 4.53
N GLY A 12 11.66 -5.91 5.65
CA GLY A 12 13.07 -6.23 5.89
C GLY A 12 13.96 -5.54 4.87
N ASP A 13 14.83 -6.31 4.21
CA ASP A 13 15.78 -5.81 3.21
C ASP A 13 15.23 -5.82 1.78
N LYS A 14 13.96 -6.21 1.59
CA LYS A 14 13.34 -6.34 0.26
C LYS A 14 12.28 -5.27 0.06
N LYS A 15 12.35 -4.58 -1.07
CA LYS A 15 11.26 -3.69 -1.51
C LYS A 15 10.14 -4.53 -2.10
N LYS A 16 8.92 -4.32 -1.63
CA LYS A 16 7.71 -5.05 -2.03
C LYS A 16 6.60 -4.08 -2.43
N VAL A 17 5.74 -4.53 -3.33
CA VAL A 17 4.54 -3.81 -3.77
C VAL A 17 3.34 -4.32 -3.01
N TYR A 18 2.55 -3.41 -2.46
CA TYR A 18 1.34 -3.70 -1.72
C TYR A 18 0.16 -2.97 -2.32
N GLU A 19 -1.01 -3.58 -2.21
CA GLU A 19 -2.29 -2.95 -2.47
C GLU A 19 -3.04 -2.78 -1.15
N ALA A 20 -3.47 -1.56 -0.89
CA ALA A 20 -4.22 -1.19 0.30
C ALA A 20 -5.59 -0.63 -0.10
N LYS A 21 -6.64 -1.05 0.62
CA LYS A 21 -7.96 -0.44 0.55
C LYS A 21 -8.20 0.37 1.82
N VAL A 22 -8.45 1.67 1.69
CA VAL A 22 -8.65 2.58 2.82
C VAL A 22 -10.03 3.17 2.77
N TRP A 23 -10.80 3.01 3.85
CA TRP A 23 -12.09 3.67 4.02
C TRP A 23 -11.93 4.96 4.80
N GLU A 24 -12.24 6.08 4.16
CA GLU A 24 -12.22 7.41 4.78
C GLU A 24 -13.64 7.96 4.93
N LYS A 25 -13.92 8.58 6.07
CA LYS A 25 -15.10 9.42 6.29
C LYS A 25 -14.62 10.76 6.87
N PRO A 26 -14.39 11.80 6.03
CA PRO A 26 -13.82 13.06 6.49
C PRO A 26 -14.65 13.73 7.58
N TRP A 27 -15.99 13.63 7.50
CA TRP A 27 -16.92 14.18 8.48
C TRP A 27 -16.85 13.53 9.87
N LEU A 28 -16.21 12.36 9.98
CA LEU A 28 -15.95 11.68 11.26
C LEU A 28 -14.46 11.69 11.62
N ASN A 29 -13.59 12.36 10.85
CA ASN A 29 -12.13 12.22 10.94
C ASN A 29 -11.66 10.76 10.96
N PHE A 30 -12.40 9.89 10.26
CA PHE A 30 -12.21 8.45 10.30
C PHE A 30 -11.42 7.99 9.08
N LYS A 31 -10.39 7.17 9.32
CA LYS A 31 -9.63 6.45 8.31
C LYS A 31 -9.35 5.04 8.84
N GLU A 32 -9.72 4.03 8.07
CA GLU A 32 -9.49 2.62 8.44
C GLU A 32 -8.98 1.85 7.23
N VAL A 33 -7.97 1.00 7.44
CA VAL A 33 -7.48 0.07 6.43
C VAL A 33 -8.39 -1.15 6.42
N GLN A 34 -9.08 -1.35 5.31
CA GLN A 34 -10.00 -2.47 5.11
C GLN A 34 -9.28 -3.71 4.60
N GLU A 35 -8.26 -3.51 3.76
CA GLU A 35 -7.47 -4.60 3.19
C GLU A 35 -6.04 -4.11 2.97
N PHE A 36 -5.07 -4.99 3.22
CA PHE A 36 -3.66 -4.76 2.90
C PHE A 36 -3.08 -6.08 2.44
N LYS A 37 -2.70 -6.16 1.16
CA LYS A 37 -2.20 -7.40 0.54
C LYS A 37 -0.87 -7.17 -0.16
N LEU A 38 0.01 -8.16 -0.03
CA LEU A 38 1.24 -8.24 -0.81
C LEU A 38 0.89 -8.60 -2.25
N VAL A 39 1.34 -7.78 -3.19
CA VAL A 39 1.22 -8.05 -4.63
C VAL A 39 2.47 -8.78 -5.14
N GLY A 40 3.65 -8.43 -4.62
CA GLY A 40 4.90 -9.11 -4.95
C GLY A 40 6.14 -8.32 -4.53
N ASP A 41 7.32 -8.84 -4.88
CA ASP A 41 8.57 -8.07 -4.77
C ASP A 41 8.56 -6.92 -5.80
N ALA A 42 9.03 -5.75 -5.40
CA ALA A 42 9.17 -4.62 -6.31
C ALA A 42 10.29 -4.92 -7.32
N PRO A 43 10.17 -4.47 -8.57
CA PRO A 43 11.23 -4.65 -9.55
C PRO A 43 12.52 -4.08 -8.99
N ALA A 44 13.60 -4.88 -9.05
CA ALA A 44 14.92 -4.39 -8.68
C ALA A 44 15.19 -3.14 -9.53
N ALA A 45 15.41 -2.01 -8.86
CA ALA A 45 15.88 -0.82 -9.54
C ALA A 45 17.18 -1.23 -10.25
N SER A 46 17.12 -1.36 -11.57
CA SER A 46 18.27 -1.72 -12.37
C SER A 46 19.20 -0.52 -12.33
N SER A 47 20.18 -0.56 -11.43
CA SER A 47 21.29 0.38 -11.44
C SER A 47 22.07 0.13 -12.73
N THR A 48 21.90 1.00 -13.72
CA THR A 48 22.76 1.08 -14.90
C THR A 48 23.90 2.04 -14.63
#